data_AF-A0AAP2HQW6-F1
#
_entry.id   AF-A0AAP2HQW6-F1
#
_cell.length_a   1.000
_cell.length_b   1.000
_cell.length_c   1.000
_cell.angle_alpha   90.00
_cell.angle_beta   90.00
_cell.angle_gamma   90.00
#
_symmetry.space_group_name_H-M   'P 1'
#
loop_
_entity.id
_entity.type
_entity.pdbx_description
1 polymer ?
#
loop_
_entity_poly.entity_id
_entity_poly.type
_entity_poly.pdbx_seq_one_letter_code
_entity_poly.pdbx_strand_id
1 'polypeptide(L)' 'MPGQLGKIIELAQALPQVSECHRITGEDCFILKAHLAKLERLDELLDRFFAYGQTTTSIVQSSPVPARGLRLPDGRVR' A
#
# COMPACT_ATOMS: atom_id res chain seq x y z
N MET A 1 6.00 8.52 -16.68
CA MET A 1 5.24 8.87 -17.92
C MET A 1 3.77 9.06 -17.58
N PRO A 2 3.10 10.08 -18.13
CA PRO A 2 1.64 10.23 -17.98
C PRO A 2 0.94 8.97 -18.50
N GLY A 3 0.09 8.36 -17.68
CA GLY A 3 -0.64 7.11 -17.99
C GLY A 3 -0.28 5.88 -17.14
N GLN A 4 0.87 5.88 -16.44
CA GLN A 4 1.24 4.74 -15.58
C GLN A 4 0.49 4.72 -14.23
N LEU A 5 0.03 5.88 -13.75
CA LEU A 5 -0.70 6.00 -12.47
C LEU A 5 -1.98 5.15 -12.44
N GLY A 6 -2.73 5.11 -13.55
CA GLY A 6 -3.94 4.29 -13.64
C GLY A 6 -3.64 2.81 -13.52
N LYS A 7 -2.56 2.33 -14.16
CA LYS A 7 -2.13 0.93 -14.10
C LYS A 7 -1.70 0.50 -12.70
N ILE A 8 -1.09 1.39 -11.93
CA ILE A 8 -0.74 1.13 -10.52
C ILE A 8 -1.99 0.88 -9.69
N ILE A 9 -3.05 1.69 -9.90
CA ILE A 9 -4.32 1.54 -9.19
C ILE A 9 -5.00 0.23 -9.58
N GLU A 10 -5.09 -0.07 -10.87
CA GLU A 10 -5.66 -1.33 -11.37
C GLU A 10 -4.91 -2.55 -10.82
N LEU A 11 -3.57 -2.52 -10.84
CA LEU A 11 -2.75 -3.58 -10.28
C LEU A 11 -2.98 -3.73 -8.76
N ALA A 12 -2.99 -2.62 -8.02
CA ALA A 12 -3.22 -2.63 -6.58
C ALA A 12 -4.59 -3.21 -6.22
N GLN A 13 -5.63 -2.92 -7.00
CA GLN A 13 -6.96 -3.50 -6.81
C GLN A 13 -7.03 -5.00 -7.15
N ALA A 14 -6.24 -5.45 -8.13
CA ALA A 14 -6.23 -6.85 -8.56
C ALA A 14 -5.40 -7.77 -7.63
N LEU A 15 -4.46 -7.21 -6.87
CA LEU A 15 -3.57 -7.98 -6.00
C LEU A 15 -4.16 -8.14 -4.60
N PRO A 16 -4.54 -9.37 -4.17
CA PRO A 16 -5.13 -9.60 -2.84
C PRO A 16 -4.14 -9.35 -1.69
N GLN A 17 -2.85 -9.26 -1.99
CA GLN A 17 -1.82 -8.89 -1.01
C GLN A 17 -1.97 -7.42 -0.59
N VAL A 18 -2.48 -6.54 -1.45
CA VAL A 18 -2.60 -5.11 -1.17
C VAL A 18 -3.90 -4.85 -0.42
N SER A 19 -3.79 -4.40 0.83
CA SER A 19 -4.94 -4.09 1.68
C SER A 19 -5.32 -2.61 1.63
N GLU A 20 -4.37 -1.74 1.31
CA GLU A 20 -4.58 -0.30 1.24
C GLU A 20 -3.73 0.31 0.11
N CYS A 21 -4.28 1.29 -0.60
CA CYS A 21 -3.57 2.06 -1.62
C CYS A 21 -4.03 3.51 -1.54
N HIS A 22 -3.10 4.40 -1.21
CA HIS A 22 -3.38 5.83 -1.02
C HIS A 22 -2.57 6.65 -1.99
N ARG A 23 -3.23 7.58 -2.69
CA ARG A 23 -2.55 8.60 -3.48
C ARG A 23 -2.14 9.73 -2.53
N ILE A 24 -0.88 10.14 -2.59
CA ILE A 24 -0.32 11.11 -1.65
C ILE A 24 0.33 12.28 -2.38
N THR A 25 0.67 13.31 -1.61
CA THR A 25 1.51 14.43 -2.06
C THR A 25 2.89 14.28 -1.46
N GLY A 26 3.94 14.51 -2.25
CA GLY A 26 5.33 14.36 -1.82
C GLY A 26 6.21 13.90 -2.97
N GLU A 27 7.30 13.23 -2.64
CA GLU A 27 8.22 12.60 -3.61
C GLU A 27 7.55 11.39 -4.29
N ASP A 28 6.91 10.54 -3.50
CA ASP A 28 6.17 9.38 -4.00
C ASP A 28 4.73 9.74 -4.42
N CYS A 29 4.22 9.06 -5.44
CA CYS A 29 2.85 9.25 -5.92
C CYS A 29 1.81 8.44 -5.12
N PHE A 30 2.22 7.29 -4.59
CA PHE A 30 1.35 6.36 -3.89
C PHE A 30 2.07 5.74 -2.71
N ILE A 31 1.30 5.43 -1.65
CA ILE A 31 1.72 4.52 -0.58
C ILE A 31 0.77 3.32 -0.57
N LEU A 32 1.35 2.13 -0.62
CA LEU A 32 0.62 0.86 -0.63
C LEU A 32 0.97 0.08 0.64
N LYS A 33 -0.05 -0.56 1.22
CA LYS A 33 0.15 -1.53 2.29
C LYS A 33 -0.15 -2.91 1.75
N ALA A 34 0.85 -3.78 1.85
CA ALA A 34 0.74 -5.15 1.39
C ALA A 34 1.06 -6.15 2.50
N HIS A 35 0.44 -7.33 2.41
CA HIS A 35 0.62 -8.45 3.31
C HIS A 35 1.22 -9.63 2.56
N LEU A 36 2.30 -10.15 3.10
CA LEU A 36 3.02 -11.29 2.55
C LEU A 36 3.02 -12.42 3.57
N ALA A 37 2.83 -13.65 3.10
CA ALA A 37 2.91 -14.82 3.97
C ALA A 37 4.35 -15.10 4.43
N LYS A 38 5.34 -14.76 3.59
CA LYS A 38 6.77 -14.88 3.86
C LYS A 38 7.55 -13.80 3.10
N LEU A 39 8.73 -13.43 3.61
CA LEU A 39 9.52 -12.34 3.06
C LEU A 39 10.08 -12.64 1.66
N GLU A 40 10.35 -13.91 1.34
CA GLU A 40 10.88 -14.34 0.04
C GLU A 40 9.94 -14.02 -1.13
N ARG A 41 8.66 -13.74 -0.83
CA ARG A 41 7.66 -13.35 -1.83
C ARG A 41 7.60 -11.84 -2.08
N LEU A 42 8.42 -11.06 -1.39
CA LEU A 42 8.45 -9.61 -1.55
C LEU A 42 8.89 -9.22 -2.96
N ASP A 43 9.93 -9.85 -3.49
CA ASP A 43 10.45 -9.53 -4.82
C ASP A 43 9.39 -9.79 -5.91
N GLU A 44 8.65 -10.90 -5.82
CA GLU A 44 7.52 -11.19 -6.73
C GLU A 44 6.44 -10.10 -6.73
N LEU A 45 6.25 -9.42 -5.60
CA LEU A 45 5.30 -8.33 -5.48
C LEU A 45 5.89 -7.04 -6.06
N LEU A 46 7.13 -6.70 -5.68
CA LEU A 46 7.81 -5.50 -6.13
C LEU A 46 8.02 -5.50 -7.65
N ASP A 47 8.40 -6.63 -8.24
CA ASP A 47 8.59 -6.79 -9.69
C ASP A 47 7.36 -6.38 -10.50
N ARG A 48 6.16 -6.63 -9.97
CA ARG A 48 4.90 -6.22 -10.62
C ARG A 48 4.74 -4.71 -10.65
N PHE A 49 5.20 -4.01 -9.60
CA PHE A 49 5.10 -2.56 -9.50
C PHE A 49 6.29 -1.84 -10.18
N PHE A 50 7.47 -2.46 -10.23
CA PHE A 50 8.66 -1.92 -10.88
C PHE A 50 8.44 -1.59 -12.36
N ALA A 51 7.56 -2.32 -13.04
CA ALA A 51 7.17 -2.04 -14.42
C ALA A 51 6.52 -0.65 -14.62
N TYR A 52 6.04 -0.03 -13.54
CA TYR A 52 5.27 1.22 -13.57
C TYR A 52 5.97 2.40 -12.89
N GLY A 53 7.00 2.15 -12.10
CA GLY A 53 7.78 3.19 -11.43
C GLY A 53 8.78 2.62 -10.42
N GLN A 54 9.61 3.50 -9.85
CA GLN A 54 10.47 3.14 -8.73
C GLN A 54 9.64 2.91 -7.48
N THR A 55 10.08 1.97 -6.63
CA THR A 55 9.42 1.64 -5.37
C THR A 55 10.37 1.80 -4.19
N THR A 56 9.92 2.52 -3.16
CA THR A 56 10.56 2.51 -1.84
C THR A 56 9.81 1.51 -0.95
N THR A 57 10.53 0.63 -0.27
CA THR A 57 9.92 -0.43 0.55
C THR A 57 10.30 -0.29 2.01
N SER A 58 9.32 -0.46 2.90
CA SER A 58 9.53 -0.56 4.34
C SER A 58 8.80 -1.78 4.89
N ILE A 59 9.39 -2.44 5.89
CA ILE A 59 8.84 -3.64 6.52
C ILE A 59 8.34 -3.28 7.92
N VAL A 60 7.05 -3.50 8.18
CA VAL A 60 6.45 -3.29 9.50
C VAL A 60 6.86 -4.44 10.43
N GLN A 61 7.80 -4.19 11.34
CA GLN A 61 8.27 -5.20 12.30
C GLN A 61 7.31 -5.41 13.48
N SER A 62 6.63 -4.35 13.91
CA SER A 62 5.62 -4.40 14.96
C SER A 62 4.60 -3.30 14.76
N SER A 63 3.40 -3.50 15.33
CA SER A 63 2.33 -2.49 15.35
C SER A 63 1.90 -2.27 16.80
N PRO A 64 2.69 -1.51 17.60
CA PRO A 64 2.40 -1.29 19.02
C PRO A 64 1.04 -0.63 19.25
N VAL A 65 0.54 0.07 18.24
CA VAL A 65 -0.80 0.62 18.18
C VAL A 65 -1.53 -0.01 16.99
N PRO A 66 -2.52 -0.90 17.20
CA PRO A 66 -3.24 -1.52 16.10
C PRO A 66 -4.11 -0.50 15.37
N ALA A 67 -4.40 -0.81 14.11
CA ALA A 67 -5.40 -0.07 13.34
C ALA A 67 -6.73 -0.11 14.11
N ARG A 68 -7.29 1.07 14.37
CA ARG A 68 -8.57 1.25 15.08
C ARG A 68 -9.35 2.34 14.39
N GLY A 69 -10.68 2.22 14.45
CA GLY A 69 -11.55 3.28 13.94
C GLY A 69 -11.39 4.59 14.73
N LEU A 70 -11.76 5.69 14.09
CA LEU A 70 -11.78 7.00 14.72
C LEU A 70 -12.97 7.06 15.68
N ARG A 71 -12.70 7.33 16.96
CA ARG A 71 -13.75 7.72 17.90
C ARG A 71 -14.14 9.17 17.62
N LEU A 72 -15.37 9.35 17.18
CA LEU A 72 -15.94 10.67 16.95
C LEU A 72 -16.38 11.30 18.29
N PRO A 73 -16.48 12.64 18.39
CA PRO A 73 -16.88 13.31 19.63
C PRO A 73 -18.25 12.89 20.18
N ASP A 74 -19.12 12.36 19.32
CA ASP A 74 -20.45 11.83 19.67
C ASP A 74 -20.45 10.34 20.06
N GLY A 75 -19.27 9.74 20.23
CA GLY A 75 -19.10 8.35 20.66
C GLY A 75 -19.20 7.31 19.54
N ARG A 76 -19.48 7.71 18.28
CA ARG A 76 -19.47 6.78 17.14
C ARG A 76 -18.05 6.35 16.77
N VAL A 77 -17.92 5.18 16.17
CA VAL A 77 -16.64 4.66 15.63
C VAL A 77 -16.74 4.62 14.10
N ARG A 78 -15.80 5.27 13.41
CA ARG A 78 -15.65 5.24 11.95
C ARG A 78 -14.48 4.38 11.53
#